data_AF-A0A524GPK5-F1
#
_entry.id   AF-A0A524GPK5-F1
#
_cell.length_a   1.000
_cell.length_b   1.000
_cell.length_c   1.000
_cell.angle_alpha   90.00
_cell.angle_beta   90.00
_cell.angle_gamma   90.00
#
_symmetry.space_group_name_H-M   'P 1'
#
loop_
_entity.id
_entity.type
_entity.pdbx_description
1 polymer ?
#
loop_
_entity_poly.entity_id
_entity_poly.type
_entity_poly.pdbx_seq_one_letter_code
_entity_poly.pdbx_strand_id
1 'polypeptide(L)' 'NPELKAIILSVHDEQTAVDECFAAGAKGFVLKRTASTDLLAAVEAVSEGGTYISSSCRTQTEEVTPQRN' A
#
# COMPACT_ATOMS: atom_id res chain seq x y z
N ASN A 1 -3.48 -20.94 -0.30
CA ASN A 1 -3.73 -19.94 -1.35
C ASN A 1 -2.52 -19.02 -1.47
N PRO A 2 -1.47 -19.42 -2.20
CA PRO A 2 -0.21 -18.68 -2.28
C PRO A 2 -0.24 -17.42 -3.19
N GLU A 3 -1.38 -17.14 -3.85
CA GLU A 3 -1.55 -16.00 -4.77
C GLU A 3 -2.43 -14.89 -4.19
N LEU A 4 -2.77 -14.96 -2.89
CA LEU A 4 -3.66 -14.00 -2.26
C LEU A 4 -2.94 -12.66 -2.06
N LYS A 5 -3.44 -11.63 -2.74
CA LYS A 5 -3.05 -10.24 -2.56
C LYS A 5 -3.64 -9.69 -1.27
N ALA A 6 -2.81 -9.48 -0.25
CA ALA A 6 -3.24 -8.95 1.04
C ALA A 6 -2.88 -7.46 1.18
N ILE A 7 -3.85 -6.65 1.62
CA ILE A 7 -3.67 -5.24 1.94
C ILE A 7 -3.94 -5.07 3.43
N ILE A 8 -3.00 -4.47 4.15
CA ILE A 8 -3.09 -4.24 5.59
C ILE A 8 -3.57 -2.82 5.86
N LEU A 9 -4.51 -2.70 6.81
CA LEU A 9 -5.09 -1.43 7.25
C LEU A 9 -4.70 -1.17 8.71
N SER A 10 -3.90 -0.13 8.95
CA SER A 10 -3.44 0.22 10.31
C SER A 10 -3.69 1.68 10.64
N VAL A 11 -3.89 2.01 11.92
CA VAL A 11 -3.91 3.40 12.40
C VAL A 11 -2.51 3.94 12.65
N HIS A 12 -1.53 3.05 12.76
CA HIS A 12 -0.13 3.36 13.04
C HIS A 12 0.62 3.61 11.72
N ASP A 13 1.26 4.78 11.56
CA ASP A 13 2.10 5.10 10.38
C ASP A 13 3.60 4.89 10.61
N GLU A 14 3.97 4.14 11.65
CA GLU A 14 5.35 3.82 11.94
C GLU A 14 5.95 2.91 10.87
N GLN A 15 7.15 3.26 10.41
CA GLN A 15 7.89 2.51 9.38
C GLN A 15 8.06 1.03 9.76
N THR A 16 8.25 0.72 11.05
CA THR A 16 8.39 -0.64 11.55
C THR A 16 7.14 -1.49 11.30
N ALA A 17 5.94 -0.92 11.48
CA ALA A 17 4.70 -1.64 11.21
C ALA A 17 4.54 -1.93 9.71
N VAL A 18 4.98 -1.00 8.85
CA VAL A 18 5.01 -1.18 7.40
C VAL A 18 5.95 -2.32 7.03
N ASP A 19 7.18 -2.30 7.55
CA ASP A 19 8.21 -3.30 7.29
C ASP A 19 7.77 -4.71 7.72
N GLU A 20 7.18 -4.84 8.91
CA GLU A 20 6.63 -6.11 9.40
C GLU A 20 5.49 -6.63 8.50
N CYS A 21 4.63 -5.75 8.01
CA CYS A 21 3.56 -6.13 7.09
C CYS A 21 4.12 -6.65 5.76
N PHE A 22 5.11 -5.97 5.18
CA PHE A 22 5.77 -6.43 3.96
C PHE A 22 6.56 -7.72 4.18
N ALA A 23 7.24 -7.88 5.32
CA ALA A 23 7.92 -9.10 5.71
C ALA A 23 6.95 -10.29 5.86
N ALA A 24 5.72 -10.03 6.30
CA ALA A 24 4.64 -11.02 6.36
C ALA A 24 4.03 -11.36 4.98
N GLY A 25 4.44 -10.67 3.92
CA GLY A 25 3.95 -10.88 2.56
C GLY A 25 2.77 -9.99 2.15
N ALA A 26 2.51 -8.91 2.89
CA ALA A 26 1.55 -7.91 2.45
C ALA A 26 2.01 -7.26 1.14
N LYS A 27 1.04 -6.99 0.26
CA LYS A 27 1.25 -6.29 -1.01
C LYS A 27 0.84 -4.82 -0.91
N GLY A 28 0.10 -4.42 0.12
CA GLY A 28 -0.25 -3.02 0.34
C GLY A 28 -0.41 -2.67 1.81
N PHE A 29 -0.10 -1.42 2.14
CA PHE A 29 -0.26 -0.85 3.47
C PHE A 29 -1.02 0.48 3.37
N VAL A 30 -2.19 0.52 3.99
CA VAL A 30 -3.08 1.68 3.97
C VAL A 30 -3.39 2.12 5.38
N LEU A 31 -3.37 3.43 5.61
CA LEU A 31 -3.73 3.96 6.92
C LEU A 31 -5.25 3.98 7.07
N LYS A 32 -5.77 3.47 8.19
CA LYS A 32 -7.21 3.37 8.44
C LYS A 32 -7.94 4.72 8.37
N ARG A 33 -7.21 5.82 8.63
CA ARG A 33 -7.67 7.21 8.49
C ARG A 33 -7.84 7.67 7.04
N THR A 34 -7.03 7.15 6.11
CA THR A 34 -7.07 7.49 4.69
C THR A 34 -7.65 6.37 3.83
N ALA A 35 -7.99 5.23 4.43
CA ALA A 35 -8.55 4.06 3.75
C ALA A 35 -9.70 4.40 2.80
N SER A 36 -10.57 5.34 3.18
CA SER A 36 -11.69 5.78 2.33
C SER A 36 -11.26 6.27 0.94
N THR A 37 -10.09 6.92 0.86
CA THR A 37 -9.59 7.58 -0.36
C THR A 37 -8.49 6.76 -1.03
N ASP A 38 -7.73 6.03 -0.23
CA ASP A 38 -6.43 5.47 -0.59
C ASP A 38 -6.50 3.95 -0.83
N LEU A 39 -7.53 3.29 -0.28
CA LEU A 39 -7.77 1.86 -0.50
C LEU A 39 -8.05 1.53 -1.96
N LEU A 40 -8.73 2.42 -2.69
CA LEU A 40 -9.01 2.19 -4.11
C LEU A 40 -7.71 2.13 -4.92
N ALA A 41 -6.84 3.14 -4.76
CA ALA A 41 -5.53 3.18 -5.39
C ALA A 41 -4.65 2.00 -4.95
N ALA A 42 -4.71 1.60 -3.67
CA ALA A 42 -4.00 0.44 -3.17
C ALA A 42 -4.44 -0.87 -3.83
N VAL A 43 -5.75 -1.04 -4.02
CA VAL A 43 -6.30 -2.22 -4.70
C VAL A 43 -5.90 -2.24 -6.17
N GLU A 44 -5.94 -1.09 -6.86
CA GLU A 44 -5.53 -0.99 -8.26
C GLU A 44 -4.04 -1.36 -8.43
N ALA A 45 -3.15 -0.73 -7.66
CA ALA A 45 -1.71 -1.00 -7.70
C ALA A 45 -1.37 -2.46 -7.40
N VAL A 46 -2.00 -3.06 -6.38
CA VAL A 46 -1.79 -4.48 -6.03
C VAL A 46 -2.41 -5.41 -7.07
N SER A 47 -3.50 -4.99 -7.73
CA SER A 47 -4.11 -5.74 -8.82
C SER A 47 -3.16 -5.87 -10.02
N GLU A 48 -2.46 -4.77 -10.38
CA GLU A 48 -1.43 -4.72 -11.43
C GLU A 48 -0.14 -5.47 -11.08
N GLY A 49 -0.02 -5.95 -9.83
CA GLY A 49 1.13 -6.71 -9.35
C GLY A 49 2.19 -5.84 -8.67
N GLY A 50 1.91 -4.55 -8.51
CA GLY A 50 2.70 -3.62 -7.71
C GLY A 50 2.45 -3.77 -6.22
N THR A 51 3.06 -2.85 -5.48
CA THR A 51 2.87 -2.67 -4.04
C THR A 51 2.45 -1.24 -3.78
N TYR A 52 1.63 -1.01 -2.76
CA TYR A 52 1.13 0.33 -2.46
C TYR A 52 1.31 0.70 -0.99
N ILE A 53 1.75 1.92 -0.73
CA ILE A 53 1.90 2.47 0.62
C ILE A 53 1.21 3.82 0.64
N SER A 54 0.32 4.01 1.62
CA SER A 54 -0.39 5.28 1.77
C SER A 54 0.56 6.47 1.85
N SER A 55 0.36 7.49 1.01
CA SER A 55 1.22 8.69 0.96
C SER A 55 1.21 9.53 2.25
N SER A 56 0.32 9.19 3.17
CA SER A 56 0.29 9.76 4.52
C SER A 56 1.34 9.15 5.46
N CYS A 57 1.93 8.00 5.11
CA CYS A 57 3.23 7.59 5.64
C CYS A 57 4.26 8.55 5.03
N ARG A 58 4.93 9.31 5.89
CA ARG A 58 5.80 10.42 5.51
C ARG A 58 7.09 9.88 4.86
N THR A 59 7.00 9.38 3.64
CA THR A 59 8.14 8.97 2.82
C THR A 59 7.94 9.52 1.43
N GLN A 60 8.76 10.52 1.12
CA GLN A 60 8.97 11.05 -0.22
C GLN A 60 9.45 9.90 -1.11
N THR A 61 8.56 9.33 -1.92
CA THR A 61 8.95 8.49 -3.05
C THR A 61 7.97 8.77 -4.18
N GLU A 62 8.52 9.42 -5.19
CA GLU A 62 7.90 9.69 -6.46
C GLU A 62 7.56 8.37 -7.13
N GLU A 63 6.28 8.06 -7.27
CA GLU A 63 5.83 7.01 -8.18
C GLU A 63 5.25 7.68 -9.42
N VAL A 64 6.14 7.88 -10.38
CA VAL A 64 5.86 8.05 -11.80
C VAL A 64 4.94 6.92 -12.26
N THR A 65 3.63 7.18 -12.30
CA THR A 65 2.74 6.40 -13.16
C THR A 65 2.87 7.00 -14.57
N PRO A 66 3.48 6.31 -15.55
CA PRO A 66 3.48 6.80 -16.91
C PRO A 66 2.03 6.74 -17.41
N GLN A 67 1.43 7.92 -17.58
CA GLN A 67 0.16 8.09 -18.27
C GLN A 67 0.32 7.55 -19.69
N ARG A 68 -0.31 6.41 -19.96
CA ARG A 68 -0.26 5.73 -21.25
C ARG A 68 -1.14 6.52 -22.24
N ASN A 69 -0.50 7.20 -23.18
CA ASN A 69 -1.11 7.87 -24.33
C ASN A 69 -1.49 6.85 -25.41
#